data_AF-A0A3B9RP66-F1
#
_entry.id   AF-A0A3B9RP66-F1
#
_cell.length_a   1.000
_cell.length_b   1.000
_cell.length_c   1.000
_cell.angle_alpha   90.00
_cell.angle_beta   90.00
_cell.angle_gamma   90.00
#
_symmetry.space_group_name_H-M   'P 1'
#
loop_
_entity.id
_entity.type
_entity.pdbx_description
1 polymer ?
#
loop_
_entity_poly.entity_id
_entity_poly.type
_entity_poly.pdbx_seq_one_letter_code
_entity_poly.pdbx_strand_id
1 'polypeptide(L)'
;MGIYLANTGLELLIKGTSLDEEQLLTWFREAKRIPAVQGAYYSKLFDSGLELVFRSVKQGDDLQIAGIDMHMSGSCLWMAKPLSRVGVGEALAVSLLMTNSDETSAFIADLIHAATLERIDEDSSLSLQVCAFPQSMDVYDSRASYEEATEKISRLDDRKLLPFNYLMARDESLDQKSRDKYAEHEKLMVFAAPVLMVERREHGYKGTSCMVATVATEMGSLDLVFARDQLSTVLEKGSYVVCSCIISADVLTS
;
A
#
# COMPACT_ATOMS: atom_id res chain seq x y z
N MET A 1 -11.46 -0.39 1.78
CA MET A 1 -11.85 0.23 0.50
C MET A 1 -11.99 1.75 0.58
N GLY A 2 -12.83 2.30 1.48
CA GLY A 2 -13.08 3.76 1.54
C GLY A 2 -11.82 4.62 1.74
N ILE A 3 -10.86 4.17 2.55
CA ILE A 3 -9.61 4.92 2.80
C ILE A 3 -8.75 4.99 1.53
N TYR A 4 -8.67 3.95 0.71
CA TYR A 4 -7.90 4.01 -0.54
C TYR A 4 -8.50 4.99 -1.56
N LEU A 5 -9.82 5.09 -1.62
CA LEU A 5 -10.50 6.09 -2.45
C LEU A 5 -10.29 7.51 -1.91
N ALA A 6 -10.30 7.67 -0.59
CA ALA A 6 -9.95 8.93 0.05
C ALA A 6 -8.49 9.31 -0.25
N ASN A 7 -7.54 8.37 -0.14
CA ASN A 7 -6.13 8.62 -0.45
C ASN A 7 -5.89 9.04 -1.90
N THR A 8 -6.78 8.64 -2.81
CA THR A 8 -6.61 8.85 -4.24
C THR A 8 -7.46 10.00 -4.77
N GLY A 9 -8.19 10.75 -3.94
CA GLY A 9 -9.04 11.82 -4.45
C GLY A 9 -10.20 11.33 -5.34
N LEU A 10 -10.56 10.05 -5.22
CA LEU A 10 -11.62 9.37 -5.97
C LEU A 10 -12.90 9.21 -5.14
N GLU A 11 -13.10 10.03 -4.12
CA GLU A 11 -14.28 10.00 -3.23
C GLU A 11 -15.59 10.23 -3.98
N LEU A 12 -15.53 10.85 -5.16
CA LEU A 12 -16.71 11.01 -6.03
C LEU A 12 -17.30 9.67 -6.49
N LEU A 13 -16.56 8.57 -6.36
CA LEU A 13 -17.06 7.21 -6.59
C LEU A 13 -17.90 6.69 -5.42
N ILE A 14 -17.91 7.37 -4.28
CA ILE A 14 -18.72 6.98 -3.12
C ILE A 14 -20.13 7.57 -3.31
N LYS A 15 -21.10 6.70 -3.57
CA LYS A 15 -22.53 7.04 -3.68
C LYS A 15 -23.25 6.59 -2.41
N GLY A 16 -23.29 7.45 -1.40
CA GLY A 16 -23.87 7.12 -0.10
C GLY A 16 -23.03 6.07 0.62
N THR A 17 -23.58 4.86 0.81
CA THR A 17 -22.88 3.73 1.44
C THR A 17 -22.30 2.73 0.44
N SER A 18 -22.46 2.96 -0.87
CA SER A 18 -21.97 2.08 -1.93
C SER A 18 -20.98 2.79 -2.85
N LEU A 19 -20.31 2.00 -3.70
CA LEU A 19 -19.49 2.54 -4.77
C LEU A 19 -20.33 2.77 -6.02
N ASP A 20 -19.85 3.64 -6.90
CA ASP A 20 -20.39 3.86 -8.23
C ASP A 20 -20.09 2.66 -9.13
N GLU A 21 -20.91 1.61 -9.00
CA GLU A 21 -20.79 0.36 -9.73
C GLU A 21 -20.78 0.56 -11.25
N GLU A 22 -21.56 1.51 -11.77
CA GLU A 22 -21.62 1.79 -13.20
C GLU A 22 -20.27 2.31 -13.72
N GLN A 23 -19.64 3.22 -12.96
CA GLN A 23 -18.33 3.74 -13.31
C GLN A 23 -17.23 2.68 -13.15
N LEU A 24 -17.28 1.86 -12.09
CA LEU A 24 -16.33 0.77 -11.88
C LEU A 24 -16.44 -0.29 -12.98
N LEU A 25 -17.65 -0.66 -13.40
CA LEU A 25 -17.88 -1.58 -14.52
C LEU A 25 -17.40 -0.99 -15.85
N THR A 26 -17.53 0.32 -16.05
CA THR A 26 -16.99 1.01 -17.22
C THR A 26 -15.46 0.88 -17.26
N TRP A 27 -14.78 1.20 -16.16
CA TRP A 27 -13.32 1.05 -16.09
C TRP A 27 -12.86 -0.40 -16.19
N PHE A 28 -13.61 -1.35 -15.63
CA PHE A 28 -13.33 -2.76 -15.78
C PHE A 28 -13.36 -3.20 -17.25
N ARG A 29 -14.29 -2.67 -18.06
CA ARG A 29 -14.39 -2.97 -19.50
C ARG A 29 -13.28 -2.31 -20.32
N GLU A 30 -12.79 -1.15 -19.90
CA GLU A 30 -11.66 -0.45 -20.51
C GLU A 30 -10.30 -1.00 -20.11
N ALA A 31 -10.25 -1.76 -19.02
CA ALA A 31 -9.02 -2.25 -18.42
C ALA A 31 -8.30 -3.29 -19.29
N LYS A 32 -6.98 -3.26 -19.23
CA LYS A 32 -6.13 -4.25 -19.87
C LYS A 32 -6.20 -5.56 -19.10
N ARG A 33 -6.58 -6.63 -19.78
CA ARG A 33 -6.60 -7.99 -19.20
C ARG A 33 -5.18 -8.56 -19.08
N ILE A 34 -4.85 -9.07 -17.91
CA ILE A 34 -3.59 -9.76 -17.57
C ILE A 34 -3.95 -11.17 -17.08
N PRO A 35 -3.68 -12.22 -17.87
CA PRO A 35 -4.00 -13.60 -17.49
C PRO A 35 -3.25 -14.07 -16.24
N ALA A 36 -3.92 -14.86 -15.40
CA ALA A 36 -3.32 -15.52 -14.23
C ALA A 36 -3.83 -16.97 -14.12
N VAL A 37 -3.12 -17.83 -13.38
CA VAL A 37 -3.42 -19.27 -13.31
C VAL A 37 -4.88 -19.56 -12.87
N GLN A 38 -5.42 -18.78 -11.93
CA GLN A 38 -6.76 -18.98 -11.35
C GLN A 38 -7.79 -17.93 -11.81
N GLY A 39 -7.46 -17.11 -12.81
CA GLY A 39 -8.33 -16.02 -13.24
C GLY A 39 -7.64 -15.00 -14.13
N ALA A 40 -7.89 -13.72 -13.88
CA ALA A 40 -7.18 -12.63 -14.52
C ALA A 40 -7.23 -11.38 -13.66
N TYR A 41 -6.23 -10.52 -13.82
CA TYR A 41 -6.31 -9.14 -13.41
C TYR A 41 -6.82 -8.31 -14.58
N TYR A 42 -7.58 -7.27 -14.28
CA TYR A 42 -7.92 -6.22 -15.22
C TYR A 42 -7.38 -4.92 -14.67
N SER A 43 -6.42 -4.33 -15.38
CA SER A 43 -5.72 -3.12 -14.93
C SER A 43 -6.21 -1.89 -15.71
N LYS A 44 -6.65 -0.87 -14.97
CA LYS A 44 -6.96 0.46 -15.50
C LYS A 44 -5.96 1.47 -14.95
N LEU A 45 -5.08 1.97 -15.82
CA LEU A 45 -4.12 3.03 -15.52
C LEU A 45 -4.73 4.41 -15.80
N PHE A 46 -4.55 5.34 -14.87
CA PHE A 46 -4.89 6.76 -14.98
C PHE A 46 -3.65 7.60 -15.32
N ASP A 47 -3.88 8.83 -15.79
CA ASP A 47 -2.80 9.76 -16.18
C ASP A 47 -1.83 10.09 -15.03
N SER A 48 -2.30 9.98 -13.78
CA SER A 48 -1.50 10.19 -12.58
C SER A 48 -0.48 9.09 -12.30
N GLY A 49 -0.56 7.96 -13.02
CA GLY A 49 0.10 6.71 -12.66
C GLY A 49 -0.66 5.87 -11.63
N LEU A 50 -1.87 6.26 -11.23
CA LEU A 50 -2.71 5.42 -10.37
C LEU A 50 -3.26 4.27 -11.21
N GLU A 51 -3.18 3.06 -10.70
CA GLU A 51 -3.71 1.85 -11.30
C GLU A 51 -4.80 1.26 -10.40
N LEU A 52 -5.96 0.98 -10.99
CA LEU A 52 -6.99 0.15 -10.39
C LEU A 52 -6.84 -1.27 -10.95
N VAL A 53 -6.68 -2.24 -10.07
CA VAL A 53 -6.48 -3.64 -10.44
C VAL A 53 -7.67 -4.45 -9.96
N PHE A 54 -8.53 -4.84 -10.89
CA PHE A 54 -9.67 -5.71 -10.61
C PHE A 54 -9.22 -7.17 -10.63
N ARG A 55 -9.31 -7.85 -9.48
CA ARG A 55 -9.09 -9.29 -9.36
C ARG A 55 -10.34 -10.00 -9.83
N SER A 56 -10.23 -10.87 -10.83
CA SER A 56 -11.37 -11.61 -11.35
C SER A 56 -11.13 -13.11 -11.37
N VAL A 57 -12.15 -13.86 -10.96
CA VAL A 57 -12.14 -15.33 -10.94
C VAL A 57 -13.25 -15.86 -11.85
N LYS A 58 -13.03 -17.05 -12.41
CA LYS A 58 -14.07 -17.75 -13.15
C LYS A 58 -14.97 -18.49 -12.17
N GLN A 59 -16.28 -18.29 -12.28
CA GLN A 59 -17.27 -19.03 -11.52
C GLN A 59 -18.29 -19.63 -12.50
N GLY A 60 -18.07 -20.89 -12.92
CA GLY A 60 -18.80 -21.49 -14.03
C GLY A 60 -18.45 -20.81 -15.36
N ASP A 61 -19.48 -20.37 -16.10
CA ASP A 61 -19.32 -19.63 -17.35
C ASP A 61 -19.17 -18.11 -17.14
N ASP A 62 -19.41 -17.61 -15.93
CA ASP A 62 -19.38 -16.19 -15.60
C ASP A 62 -18.04 -15.75 -14.99
N LEU A 63 -17.70 -14.48 -15.23
CA LEU A 63 -16.54 -13.82 -14.64
C LEU A 63 -17.00 -12.94 -13.48
N GLN A 64 -16.48 -13.21 -12.27
CA GLN A 64 -16.79 -12.43 -11.08
C GLN A 64 -15.60 -11.58 -10.65
N ILE A 65 -15.83 -10.32 -10.30
CA ILE A 65 -14.84 -9.47 -9.65
C ILE A 65 -14.76 -9.89 -8.18
N ALA A 66 -13.63 -10.48 -7.78
CA ALA A 66 -13.35 -10.93 -6.42
C ALA A 66 -12.81 -9.81 -5.52
N GLY A 67 -12.21 -8.78 -6.09
CA GLY A 67 -11.65 -7.65 -5.34
C GLY A 67 -11.10 -6.56 -6.25
N ILE A 68 -10.76 -5.42 -5.63
CA ILE A 68 -10.13 -4.28 -6.29
C ILE A 68 -8.93 -3.87 -5.44
N ASP A 69 -7.76 -3.85 -6.05
CA ASP A 69 -6.53 -3.36 -5.45
C ASP A 69 -6.11 -2.04 -6.13
N MET A 70 -5.24 -1.28 -5.48
CA MET A 70 -4.72 -0.02 -6.01
C MET A 70 -3.20 0.00 -5.94
N HIS A 71 -2.60 0.67 -6.91
CA HIS A 71 -1.17 0.85 -6.98
C HIS A 71 -0.83 2.19 -7.64
N MET A 72 0.18 2.90 -7.17
CA MET A 72 0.66 4.12 -7.80
C MET A 72 2.02 3.86 -8.42
N SER A 73 2.14 4.03 -9.74
CA SER A 73 3.41 3.95 -10.43
C SER A 73 4.34 5.08 -9.98
N GLY A 74 5.57 4.73 -9.64
CA GLY A 74 6.59 5.67 -9.19
C GLY A 74 8.01 5.20 -9.52
N SER A 75 8.99 5.91 -8.98
CA SER A 75 10.43 5.58 -9.12
C SER A 75 11.01 4.88 -7.90
N CYS A 76 10.18 4.57 -6.91
CA CYS A 76 10.60 3.90 -5.69
C CYS A 76 10.75 2.40 -5.95
N LEU A 77 12.00 1.95 -6.05
CA LEU A 77 12.35 0.56 -6.34
C LEU A 77 13.05 -0.09 -5.15
N TRP A 78 12.55 -1.23 -4.69
CA TRP A 78 13.16 -2.05 -3.65
C TRP A 78 13.54 -3.43 -4.18
N MET A 79 14.59 -4.00 -3.62
CA MET A 79 14.94 -5.42 -3.79
C MET A 79 14.57 -6.15 -2.52
N ALA A 80 13.75 -7.20 -2.63
CA ALA A 80 13.26 -7.91 -1.45
C ALA A 80 13.12 -9.41 -1.68
N LYS A 81 13.23 -10.17 -0.59
CA LYS A 81 12.98 -11.61 -0.53
C LYS A 81 11.71 -11.85 0.28
N PRO A 82 10.82 -12.76 -0.16
CA PRO A 82 9.65 -13.12 0.62
C PRO A 82 10.05 -14.05 1.78
N LEU A 83 9.37 -13.92 2.91
CA LEU A 83 9.58 -14.73 4.11
C LEU A 83 8.35 -15.58 4.44
N SER A 84 7.16 -15.00 4.37
CA SER A 84 5.92 -15.73 4.68
C SER A 84 4.71 -15.03 4.08
N ARG A 85 3.61 -15.77 3.96
CA ARG A 85 2.30 -15.16 3.64
C ARG A 85 1.68 -14.53 4.87
N VAL A 86 1.02 -13.40 4.66
CA VAL A 86 0.33 -12.62 5.69
C VAL A 86 -1.16 -12.53 5.35
N GLY A 87 -2.02 -12.66 6.35
CA GLY A 87 -3.46 -12.59 6.19
C GLY A 87 -4.11 -13.89 5.71
N VAL A 88 -5.44 -13.84 5.63
CA VAL A 88 -6.25 -14.90 5.03
C VAL A 88 -6.13 -14.82 3.52
N GLY A 89 -5.86 -15.96 2.87
CA GLY A 89 -5.74 -16.01 1.41
C GLY A 89 -7.07 -15.68 0.73
N GLU A 90 -7.10 -14.59 -0.03
CA GLU A 90 -8.17 -14.29 -0.97
C GLU A 90 -7.73 -14.65 -2.40
N ALA A 91 -8.70 -14.91 -3.27
CA ALA A 91 -8.39 -15.24 -4.65
C ALA A 91 -7.62 -14.08 -5.32
N LEU A 92 -6.46 -14.43 -5.88
CA LEU A 92 -5.53 -13.50 -6.55
C LEU A 92 -4.99 -12.36 -5.67
N ALA A 93 -5.25 -12.33 -4.36
CA ALA A 93 -4.55 -11.44 -3.44
C ALA A 93 -3.34 -12.17 -2.86
N VAL A 94 -2.20 -11.50 -2.86
CA VAL A 94 -0.97 -12.03 -2.25
C VAL A 94 -0.39 -10.94 -1.37
N SER A 95 -0.26 -11.23 -0.09
CA SER A 95 0.41 -10.36 0.87
C SER A 95 1.55 -11.12 1.52
N LEU A 96 2.73 -10.54 1.50
CA LEU A 96 3.93 -11.20 1.98
C LEU A 96 4.60 -10.36 3.05
N LEU A 97 5.08 -11.03 4.10
CA LEU A 97 6.18 -10.54 4.89
C LEU A 97 7.44 -10.72 4.04
N MET A 98 8.22 -9.66 3.93
CA MET A 98 9.40 -9.59 3.08
C MET A 98 10.56 -8.97 3.84
N THR A 99 11.77 -9.16 3.34
CA THR A 99 12.98 -8.56 3.87
C THR A 99 13.91 -8.09 2.76
N ASN A 100 14.82 -7.17 3.08
CA ASN A 100 15.88 -6.77 2.16
C ASN A 100 16.95 -7.87 2.00
N SER A 101 17.87 -7.68 1.05
CA SER A 101 18.93 -8.65 0.75
C SER A 101 19.84 -8.97 1.93
N ASP A 102 20.04 -8.00 2.83
CA ASP A 102 20.89 -8.12 4.03
C ASP A 102 20.13 -8.58 5.27
N GLU A 103 18.82 -8.81 5.17
CA GLU A 103 17.97 -9.31 6.25
C GLU A 103 17.93 -8.41 7.50
N THR A 104 18.07 -7.10 7.30
CA THR A 104 18.11 -6.09 8.38
C THR A 104 16.79 -5.35 8.58
N SER A 105 15.88 -5.39 7.60
CA SER A 105 14.56 -4.77 7.67
C SER A 105 13.49 -5.76 7.22
N ALA A 106 12.32 -5.69 7.86
CA ALA A 106 11.17 -6.52 7.54
C ALA A 106 9.97 -5.63 7.27
N PHE A 107 9.23 -5.94 6.22
CA PHE A 107 8.04 -5.18 5.83
C PHE A 107 6.98 -6.10 5.25
N ILE A 108 5.74 -5.65 5.27
CA ILE A 108 4.61 -6.36 4.68
C ILE A 108 4.12 -5.55 3.50
N ALA A 109 3.93 -6.21 2.36
CA ALA A 109 3.37 -5.60 1.17
C ALA A 109 2.26 -6.47 0.57
N ASP A 110 1.24 -5.81 0.05
CA ASP A 110 0.29 -6.40 -0.89
C ASP A 110 0.91 -6.38 -2.28
N LEU A 111 1.14 -7.56 -2.87
CA LEU A 111 1.77 -7.71 -4.17
C LEU A 111 0.71 -7.64 -5.28
N ILE A 112 0.90 -6.68 -6.17
CA ILE A 112 0.09 -6.48 -7.36
C ILE A 112 0.56 -7.43 -8.45
N HIS A 113 -0.41 -7.99 -9.18
CA HIS A 113 -0.17 -8.97 -10.26
C HIS A 113 0.60 -10.24 -9.85
N ALA A 114 0.75 -10.54 -8.55
CA ALA A 114 1.60 -11.62 -8.05
C ALA A 114 1.28 -13.00 -8.65
N ALA A 115 0.01 -13.28 -8.94
CA ALA A 115 -0.41 -14.55 -9.53
C ALA A 115 -0.05 -14.73 -11.02
N THR A 116 0.63 -13.74 -11.62
CA THR A 116 1.29 -13.89 -12.93
C THR A 116 2.67 -14.55 -12.81
N LEU A 117 3.26 -14.53 -11.61
CA LEU A 117 4.57 -15.12 -11.35
C LEU A 117 4.44 -16.64 -11.23
N GLU A 118 5.32 -17.37 -11.91
CA GLU A 118 5.32 -18.84 -11.89
C GLU A 118 5.63 -19.38 -10.48
N ARG A 119 6.54 -18.72 -9.76
CA ARG A 119 6.93 -19.04 -8.38
C ARG A 119 7.29 -17.78 -7.61
N ILE A 120 6.87 -17.76 -6.34
CA ILE A 120 7.33 -16.83 -5.32
C ILE A 120 7.63 -17.68 -4.09
N ASP A 121 8.91 -17.86 -3.80
CA ASP A 121 9.43 -18.64 -2.68
C ASP A 121 10.58 -17.90 -1.99
N GLU A 122 11.02 -18.39 -0.83
CA GLU A 122 12.05 -17.75 0.00
C GLU A 122 13.40 -17.57 -0.72
N ASP A 123 13.65 -18.34 -1.79
CA ASP A 123 14.85 -18.23 -2.62
C ASP A 123 14.73 -17.12 -3.70
N SER A 124 13.53 -16.57 -3.89
CA SER A 124 13.25 -15.55 -4.89
C SER A 124 13.78 -14.17 -4.45
N SER A 125 14.48 -13.48 -5.36
CA SER A 125 14.82 -12.06 -5.21
C SER A 125 13.92 -11.24 -6.14
N LEU A 126 13.06 -10.41 -5.58
CA LEU A 126 12.06 -9.66 -6.31
C LEU A 126 12.49 -8.19 -6.41
N SER A 127 12.43 -7.64 -7.62
CA SER A 127 12.47 -6.21 -7.85
C SER A 127 11.05 -5.66 -7.78
N LEU A 128 10.81 -4.75 -6.84
CA LEU A 128 9.50 -4.23 -6.51
C LEU A 128 9.46 -2.74 -6.78
N GLN A 129 8.45 -2.29 -7.50
CA GLN A 129 8.07 -0.88 -7.48
C GLN A 129 7.04 -0.68 -6.38
N VAL A 130 7.33 0.23 -5.44
CA VAL A 130 6.59 0.33 -4.18
C VAL A 130 5.95 1.70 -3.99
N CYS A 131 4.73 1.68 -3.47
CA CYS A 131 4.06 2.83 -2.92
C CYS A 131 3.32 2.42 -1.64
N ALA A 132 2.86 3.39 -0.87
CA ALA A 132 2.08 3.15 0.32
C ALA A 132 0.86 4.06 0.39
N PHE A 133 -0.21 3.52 0.97
CA PHE A 133 -1.47 4.19 1.19
C PHE A 133 -1.63 4.42 2.69
N PRO A 134 -1.44 5.66 3.18
CA PRO A 134 -1.59 5.99 4.59
C PRO A 134 -2.99 5.70 5.11
N GLN A 135 -3.09 5.16 6.33
CA GLN A 135 -4.30 5.11 7.14
C GLN A 135 -4.34 6.29 8.12
N SER A 136 -3.16 6.68 8.61
CA SER A 136 -2.95 7.89 9.40
C SER A 136 -1.59 8.50 9.07
N MET A 137 -1.49 9.82 9.10
CA MET A 137 -0.24 10.53 8.85
C MET A 137 -0.22 11.82 9.66
N ASP A 138 0.78 11.92 10.54
CA ASP A 138 1.09 13.13 11.29
C ASP A 138 2.31 13.81 10.68
N VAL A 139 2.28 15.14 10.61
CA VAL A 139 3.30 15.96 9.95
C VAL A 139 3.97 16.86 10.97
N TYR A 140 5.30 16.87 10.92
CA TYR A 140 6.18 17.67 11.77
C TYR A 140 7.16 18.45 10.87
N ASP A 141 7.66 19.58 11.36
CA ASP A 141 8.63 20.40 10.61
C ASP A 141 9.99 19.70 10.45
N SER A 142 10.33 18.83 11.40
CA SER A 142 11.59 18.09 11.43
C SER A 142 11.51 16.87 12.35
N ARG A 143 12.56 16.04 12.32
CA ARG A 143 12.74 14.98 13.31
C ARG A 143 12.81 15.53 14.74
N ALA A 144 13.47 16.67 14.96
CA ALA A 144 13.60 17.26 16.29
C ALA A 144 12.23 17.67 16.87
N SER A 145 11.36 18.28 16.06
CA SER A 145 10.00 18.63 16.49
C SER A 145 9.14 17.41 16.79
N TYR A 146 9.29 16.33 16.02
CA TYR A 146 8.63 15.06 16.32
C TYR A 146 9.10 14.49 17.67
N GLU A 147 10.42 14.49 17.91
CA GLU A 147 10.98 14.00 19.17
C GLU A 147 10.57 14.88 20.36
N GLU A 148 10.44 16.19 20.19
CA GLU A 148 9.93 17.10 21.23
C GLU A 148 8.46 16.84 21.56
N ALA A 149 7.64 16.58 20.53
CA ALA A 149 6.21 16.33 20.68
C ALA A 149 5.87 14.91 21.20
N THR A 150 6.82 13.98 21.17
CA THR A 150 6.57 12.55 21.44
C THR A 150 7.38 12.03 22.63
N GLU A 151 6.73 11.29 23.53
CA GLU A 151 7.40 10.62 24.64
C GLU A 151 8.43 9.61 24.14
N LYS A 152 9.59 9.53 24.81
CA LYS A 152 10.73 8.72 24.36
C LYS A 152 10.39 7.25 24.09
N ILE A 153 9.47 6.66 24.87
CA ILE A 153 9.04 5.26 24.72
C ILE A 153 8.19 5.01 23.48
N SER A 154 7.48 6.04 23.00
CA SER A 154 6.59 5.97 21.84
C SER A 154 7.28 6.41 20.55
N ARG A 155 8.56 6.81 20.62
CA ARG A 155 9.31 7.26 19.45
C ARG A 155 9.68 6.07 18.57
N LEU A 156 9.20 6.11 17.34
CA LEU A 156 9.71 5.33 16.22
C LEU A 156 11.14 5.74 15.89
N ASP A 157 11.98 4.73 15.60
CA ASP A 157 13.29 4.93 15.03
C ASP A 157 13.20 5.56 13.64
N ASP A 158 14.12 6.46 13.34
CA ASP A 158 14.13 7.19 12.08
C ASP A 158 14.35 6.25 10.89
N ARG A 159 13.45 6.37 9.91
CA ARG A 159 13.40 5.65 8.63
C ARG A 159 13.10 4.16 8.73
N LYS A 160 12.94 3.61 9.94
CA LYS A 160 12.68 2.18 10.11
C LYS A 160 11.24 1.83 9.79
N LEU A 161 11.06 0.71 9.11
CA LEU A 161 9.76 0.13 8.85
C LEU A 161 9.43 -0.88 9.95
N LEU A 162 8.28 -0.71 10.59
CA LEU A 162 7.85 -1.60 11.68
C LEU A 162 6.53 -2.30 11.31
N PRO A 163 6.54 -3.63 11.11
CA PRO A 163 5.32 -4.42 10.96
C PRO A 163 4.70 -4.69 12.36
N PHE A 164 4.39 -3.62 13.09
CA PHE A 164 4.04 -3.67 14.51
C PHE A 164 2.88 -4.63 14.80
N ASN A 165 1.77 -4.51 14.07
CA ASN A 165 0.60 -5.35 14.30
C ASN A 165 0.87 -6.83 14.01
N TYR A 166 1.70 -7.14 13.01
CA TYR A 166 2.10 -8.51 12.72
C TYR A 166 2.88 -9.15 13.89
N LEU A 167 3.78 -8.39 14.51
CA LEU A 167 4.54 -8.84 15.68
C LEU A 167 3.61 -9.02 16.89
N MET A 168 2.76 -8.03 17.16
CA MET A 168 1.84 -8.05 18.31
C MET A 168 0.79 -9.17 18.19
N ALA A 169 0.33 -9.50 16.99
CA ALA A 169 -0.56 -10.63 16.75
C ALA A 169 0.05 -11.99 17.15
N ARG A 170 1.38 -12.05 17.37
CA ARG A 170 2.15 -13.25 17.68
C ARG A 170 2.85 -13.17 19.04
N ASP A 171 2.66 -12.10 19.81
CA ASP A 171 3.27 -11.91 21.12
C ASP A 171 2.56 -12.76 22.19
N GLU A 172 3.25 -13.78 22.72
CA GLU A 172 2.73 -14.70 23.73
C GLU A 172 2.47 -14.04 25.10
N SER A 173 2.97 -12.83 25.34
CA SER A 173 2.68 -12.08 26.56
C SER A 173 1.28 -11.46 26.57
N LEU A 174 0.63 -11.36 25.40
CA LEU A 174 -0.72 -10.82 25.24
C LEU A 174 -1.79 -11.91 25.35
N ASP A 175 -2.98 -11.54 25.79
CA ASP A 175 -4.14 -12.42 25.71
C ASP A 175 -4.60 -12.66 24.26
N GLN A 176 -5.35 -13.75 24.03
CA GLN A 176 -5.81 -14.13 22.70
C GLN A 176 -6.64 -13.01 22.04
N LYS A 177 -7.51 -12.35 22.81
CA LYS A 177 -8.38 -11.28 22.31
C LYS A 177 -7.58 -10.10 21.75
N SER A 178 -6.49 -9.74 22.40
CA SER A 178 -5.60 -8.67 21.96
C SER A 178 -4.84 -9.08 20.71
N ARG A 179 -4.33 -10.33 20.67
CA ARG A 179 -3.66 -10.87 19.47
C ARG A 179 -4.60 -10.89 18.26
N ASP A 180 -5.85 -11.32 18.45
CA ASP A 180 -6.86 -11.35 17.39
C ASP A 180 -7.12 -9.94 16.83
N LYS A 181 -7.21 -8.92 17.71
CA LYS A 181 -7.39 -7.53 17.29
C LYS A 181 -6.21 -7.01 16.45
N TYR A 182 -4.98 -7.37 16.81
CA TYR A 182 -3.81 -7.01 16.00
C TYR A 182 -3.78 -7.77 14.67
N ALA A 183 -4.21 -9.03 14.66
CA ALA A 183 -4.28 -9.86 13.46
C ALA A 183 -5.22 -9.27 12.39
N GLU A 184 -6.32 -8.61 12.79
CA GLU A 184 -7.22 -7.91 11.86
C GLU A 184 -6.52 -6.85 11.00
N HIS A 185 -5.41 -6.29 11.50
CA HIS A 185 -4.67 -5.20 10.87
C HIS A 185 -3.17 -5.54 10.73
N GLU A 186 -2.82 -6.83 10.62
CA GLU A 186 -1.42 -7.27 10.65
C GLU A 186 -0.59 -6.74 9.47
N LYS A 187 -1.24 -6.30 8.38
CA LYS A 187 -0.59 -5.71 7.21
C LYS A 187 -0.15 -4.25 7.40
N LEU A 188 -0.57 -3.60 8.49
CA LEU A 188 -0.21 -2.21 8.73
C LEU A 188 1.27 -2.08 9.08
N MET A 189 1.94 -1.22 8.32
CA MET A 189 3.30 -0.78 8.55
C MET A 189 3.27 0.57 9.27
N VAL A 190 4.20 0.76 10.19
CA VAL A 190 4.38 2.02 10.92
C VAL A 190 5.81 2.49 10.73
N PHE A 191 6.01 3.78 10.44
CA PHE A 191 7.34 4.36 10.31
C PHE A 191 7.34 5.87 10.57
N ALA A 192 8.53 6.42 10.78
CA ALA A 192 8.76 7.86 10.78
C ALA A 192 9.91 8.21 9.82
N ALA A 193 9.75 9.22 8.97
CA ALA A 193 10.72 9.50 7.92
C ALA A 193 10.68 10.95 7.41
N PRO A 194 11.80 11.48 6.89
CA PRO A 194 11.81 12.77 6.24
C PRO A 194 11.20 12.70 4.83
N VAL A 195 10.50 13.77 4.45
CA VAL A 195 9.92 13.97 3.13
C VAL A 195 10.96 14.57 2.20
N LEU A 196 11.20 13.89 1.07
CA LEU A 196 12.17 14.27 0.05
C LEU A 196 11.54 15.15 -1.03
N MET A 197 10.27 14.90 -1.34
CA MET A 197 9.53 15.56 -2.41
C MET A 197 8.03 15.41 -2.18
N VAL A 198 7.26 16.39 -2.65
CA VAL A 198 5.81 16.33 -2.69
C VAL A 198 5.35 16.84 -4.05
N GLU A 199 4.43 16.12 -4.68
CA GLU A 199 3.85 16.50 -5.96
C GLU A 199 2.35 16.20 -5.99
N ARG A 200 1.64 16.93 -6.85
CA ARG A 200 0.23 16.69 -7.17
C ARG A 200 0.16 16.00 -8.51
N ARG A 201 -0.58 14.90 -8.60
CA ARG A 201 -0.79 14.15 -9.85
C ARG A 201 -2.27 14.09 -10.19
N GLU A 202 -2.62 14.46 -11.41
CA GLU A 202 -4.00 14.50 -11.89
C GLU A 202 -4.38 13.19 -12.59
N HIS A 203 -5.56 12.65 -12.30
CA HIS A 203 -5.98 11.34 -12.83
C HIS A 203 -6.47 11.39 -14.28
N GLY A 204 -6.71 12.59 -14.84
CA GLY A 204 -7.39 12.73 -16.14
C GLY A 204 -8.90 12.42 -16.07
N TYR A 205 -9.46 12.28 -14.86
CA TYR A 205 -10.86 11.93 -14.64
C TYR A 205 -11.56 12.97 -13.77
N LYS A 206 -12.53 13.70 -14.33
CA LYS A 206 -13.39 14.67 -13.62
C LYS A 206 -12.63 15.66 -12.71
N GLY A 207 -11.41 16.04 -13.10
CA GLY A 207 -10.56 16.95 -12.32
C GLY A 207 -10.02 16.38 -11.01
N THR A 208 -10.13 15.07 -10.80
CA THR A 208 -9.60 14.40 -9.61
C THR A 208 -8.07 14.32 -9.65
N SER A 209 -7.48 14.33 -8.47
CA SER A 209 -6.03 14.29 -8.28
C SER A 209 -5.69 13.74 -6.91
N CYS A 210 -4.50 13.16 -6.78
CA CYS A 210 -3.91 12.80 -5.51
C CYS A 210 -2.60 13.57 -5.27
N MET A 211 -2.15 13.57 -4.02
CA MET A 211 -0.81 13.98 -3.65
C MET A 211 0.08 12.74 -3.55
N VAL A 212 1.34 12.89 -3.95
CA VAL A 212 2.39 11.88 -3.78
C VAL A 212 3.54 12.52 -3.04
N ALA A 213 3.90 11.97 -1.88
CA ALA A 213 5.06 12.39 -1.12
C ALA A 213 6.10 11.26 -1.06
N THR A 214 7.29 11.52 -1.60
CA THR A 214 8.40 10.58 -1.51
C THR A 214 9.12 10.76 -0.18
N VAL A 215 9.25 9.71 0.62
CA VAL A 215 9.95 9.71 1.91
C VAL A 215 11.18 8.80 1.88
N ALA A 216 12.16 9.08 2.75
CA ALA A 216 13.35 8.23 2.88
C ALA A 216 13.16 7.17 3.98
N THR A 217 13.13 5.90 3.61
CA THR A 217 13.12 4.76 4.55
C THR A 217 14.49 4.05 4.55
N GLU A 218 14.67 3.09 5.45
CA GLU A 218 15.85 2.22 5.48
C GLU A 218 15.95 1.28 4.26
N MET A 219 14.82 1.00 3.61
CA MET A 219 14.74 0.18 2.39
C MET A 219 15.06 0.97 1.11
N GLY A 220 15.01 2.31 1.18
CA GLY A 220 15.10 3.19 0.02
C GLY A 220 14.02 4.28 0.07
N SER A 221 13.67 4.85 -1.07
CA SER A 221 12.54 5.79 -1.13
C SER A 221 11.20 5.05 -1.12
N LEU A 222 10.16 5.67 -0.57
CA LEU A 222 8.78 5.18 -0.61
C LEU A 222 7.84 6.33 -0.99
N ASP A 223 6.94 6.09 -1.94
CA ASP A 223 5.92 7.06 -2.31
C ASP A 223 4.66 6.88 -1.45
N LEU A 224 4.24 7.93 -0.75
CA LEU A 224 2.99 7.99 0.02
C LEU A 224 1.91 8.64 -0.83
N VAL A 225 0.81 7.93 -1.04
CA VAL A 225 -0.34 8.38 -1.85
C VAL A 225 -1.47 8.81 -0.92
N PHE A 226 -1.83 10.08 -0.95
CA PHE A 226 -2.82 10.66 -0.04
C PHE A 226 -3.61 11.79 -0.72
N ALA A 227 -4.83 12.07 -0.25
CA ALA A 227 -5.53 13.27 -0.66
C ALA A 227 -5.08 14.45 0.18
N ARG A 228 -5.05 15.63 -0.45
CA ARG A 228 -4.65 16.88 0.21
C ARG A 228 -5.42 17.12 1.52
N ASP A 229 -6.71 16.82 1.52
CA ASP A 229 -7.60 17.12 2.64
C ASP A 229 -7.49 16.12 3.80
N GLN A 230 -6.67 15.07 3.66
CA GLN A 230 -6.36 14.13 4.75
C GLN A 230 -5.42 14.74 5.79
N LEU A 231 -4.73 15.83 5.45
CA LEU A 231 -3.79 16.50 6.32
C LEU A 231 -4.31 17.86 6.75
N SER A 232 -4.19 18.14 8.04
CA SER A 232 -4.44 19.48 8.60
C SER A 232 -3.30 20.46 8.30
N THR A 233 -2.08 19.95 8.13
CA THR A 233 -0.86 20.70 7.83
C THR A 233 -0.41 20.42 6.40
N VAL A 234 0.03 21.45 5.69
CA VAL A 234 0.59 21.27 4.34
C VAL A 234 1.87 20.45 4.44
N LEU A 235 1.92 19.34 3.70
CA LEU A 235 3.13 18.54 3.58
C LEU A 235 4.06 19.14 2.54
N GLU A 236 5.32 19.34 2.90
CA GLU A 236 6.33 19.88 2.01
C GLU A 236 7.66 19.13 2.11
N LYS A 237 8.56 19.41 1.17
CA LYS A 237 9.91 18.86 1.20
C LYS A 237 10.64 19.33 2.47
N GLY A 238 11.25 18.39 3.18
CA GLY A 238 11.95 18.66 4.43
C GLY A 238 11.10 18.43 5.68
N SER A 239 9.76 18.36 5.54
CA SER A 239 8.89 17.89 6.62
C SER A 239 9.28 16.48 7.07
N TYR A 240 8.81 16.10 8.24
CA TYR A 240 8.99 14.79 8.83
C TYR A 240 7.63 14.19 9.11
N VAL A 241 7.40 12.95 8.69
CA VAL A 241 6.11 12.29 8.86
C VAL A 241 6.21 11.12 9.81
N VAL A 242 5.14 10.90 10.57
CA VAL A 242 4.84 9.64 11.25
C VAL A 242 3.63 9.05 10.57
N CYS A 243 3.75 7.83 10.06
CA CYS A 243 2.74 7.27 9.17
C CYS A 243 2.41 5.83 9.59
N SER A 244 1.12 5.50 9.56
CA SER A 244 0.65 4.13 9.46
C SER A 244 0.10 3.90 8.06
N CYS A 245 0.49 2.82 7.38
CA CYS A 245 0.13 2.62 5.98
C CYS A 245 0.05 1.14 5.60
N ILE A 246 -0.55 0.88 4.45
CA ILE A 246 -0.43 -0.39 3.73
C ILE A 246 0.49 -0.16 2.54
N ILE A 247 1.50 -1.02 2.38
CA ILE A 247 2.43 -0.98 1.25
C ILE A 247 1.84 -1.80 0.10
N SER A 248 1.83 -1.22 -1.08
CA SER A 248 1.46 -1.87 -2.34
C SER A 248 2.72 -1.99 -3.20
N ALA A 249 2.99 -3.18 -3.71
CA ALA A 249 4.20 -3.50 -4.45
C ALA A 249 3.87 -4.19 -5.77
N ASP A 250 4.25 -3.60 -6.91
CA ASP A 250 4.17 -4.26 -8.21
C ASP A 250 5.50 -4.94 -8.53
N VAL A 251 5.44 -6.21 -8.92
CA VAL A 251 6.65 -6.99 -9.19
C VAL A 251 7.11 -6.72 -10.61
N LEU A 252 8.32 -6.17 -10.74
CA LEU A 252 8.92 -5.87 -12.03
C LEU A 252 9.50 -7.15 -12.63
N THR A 253 8.82 -7.71 -13.63
CA THR A 253 9.34 -8.83 -14.42
C THR A 253 10.30 -8.29 -15.48
N SER A 254 11.56 -8.72 -15.44
CA SER A 254 12.58 -8.47 -16.46
C SER A 254 12.34 -9.26 -17.74
#